data_AF-A0A8B6BNX7-F1
#
_entry.id   AF-A0A8B6BNX7-F1
#
_cell.length_a   1.000
_cell.length_b   1.000
_cell.length_c   1.000
_cell.angle_alpha   90.00
_cell.angle_beta   90.00
_cell.angle_gamma   90.00
#
_symmetry.space_group_name_H-M   'P 1'
#
loop_
_entity.id
_entity.type
_entity.pdbx_description
1 polymer ?
#
loop_
_entity_poly.entity_id
_entity_poly.type
_entity_poly.pdbx_seq_one_letter_code
_entity_poly.pdbx_strand_id
1 'polypeptide(L)'
;MTKEKKNMLTTNFPEKVVENLPKDLPGGVYYGWANVDNGEVLKMVLSIGWNPYYHNTKKSMETHVIHTFKEDFYGSTLKVIMLGYIRPMRDFSSLDELIDAINDDIQQAKDKLDLPENASYKQNNFLFDEIKEDV
;
A
#
# COMPACT_ATOMS: atom_id res chain seq x y z
N MET A 1 -5.23 27.21 15.56
CA MET A 1 -4.48 26.57 14.47
C MET A 1 -4.70 25.08 14.57
N THR A 2 -5.73 24.58 13.88
CA THR A 2 -6.11 23.18 13.84
C THR A 2 -4.98 22.40 13.17
N LYS A 3 -4.31 21.51 13.92
CA LYS A 3 -3.49 20.45 13.33
C LYS A 3 -4.43 19.64 12.45
N GLU A 4 -4.35 19.82 11.14
CA GLU A 4 -4.95 18.90 10.19
C GLU A 4 -4.44 17.50 10.57
N LYS A 5 -5.34 16.64 11.06
CA LYS A 5 -5.06 15.21 11.16
C LYS A 5 -4.74 14.77 9.74
N LYS A 6 -3.46 14.65 9.42
CA LYS A 6 -2.96 14.01 8.21
C LYS A 6 -3.46 12.58 8.28
N ASN A 7 -4.65 12.33 7.73
CA ASN A 7 -5.34 11.06 7.84
C ASN A 7 -4.62 10.07 6.92
N MET A 8 -3.56 9.45 7.43
CA MET A 8 -2.84 8.36 6.77
C MET A 8 -3.72 7.11 6.83
N LEU A 9 -4.82 7.13 6.09
CA LEU A 9 -5.75 6.01 6.02
C LEU A 9 -5.06 4.86 5.28
N THR A 10 -4.98 3.71 5.94
CA THR A 10 -4.55 2.47 5.32
C THR A 10 -5.76 1.58 5.06
N THR A 11 -5.72 0.85 3.95
CA THR A 11 -6.73 -0.15 3.58
C THR A 11 -6.15 -1.54 3.77
N ASN A 12 -6.92 -2.41 4.43
CA ASN A 12 -6.57 -3.81 4.63
C ASN A 12 -7.09 -4.67 3.48
N PHE A 13 -6.34 -5.73 3.14
CA PHE A 13 -6.80 -6.76 2.21
C PHE A 13 -7.43 -7.95 2.93
N PRO A 14 -8.36 -8.69 2.28
CA PRO A 14 -8.83 -9.96 2.78
C PRO A 14 -7.67 -10.94 3.02
N GLU A 15 -7.77 -11.74 4.07
CA GLU A 15 -6.74 -12.71 4.46
C GLU A 15 -6.33 -13.64 3.31
N LYS A 16 -7.30 -14.07 2.48
CA LYS A 16 -7.05 -14.88 1.27
C LYS A 16 -6.05 -14.23 0.32
N VAL A 17 -6.06 -12.89 0.17
CA VAL A 17 -5.09 -12.19 -0.68
C VAL A 17 -3.69 -12.29 -0.08
N VAL A 18 -3.58 -12.06 1.23
CA VAL A 18 -2.30 -12.03 1.95
C VAL A 18 -1.67 -13.42 2.04
N GLU A 19 -2.48 -14.48 2.18
CA GLU A 19 -2.03 -15.88 2.19
C GLU A 19 -1.48 -16.35 0.83
N ASN A 20 -1.86 -15.69 -0.27
CA ASN A 20 -1.36 -15.98 -1.60
C ASN A 20 -0.08 -15.19 -1.97
N LEU A 21 0.44 -14.35 -1.07
CA LEU A 21 1.72 -13.69 -1.28
C LEU A 21 2.86 -14.73 -1.32
N PRO A 22 3.93 -14.49 -2.10
CA PRO A 22 5.13 -15.32 -2.04
C PRO A 22 5.64 -15.47 -0.61
N LYS A 23 5.92 -16.70 -0.19
CA LYS A 23 6.29 -17.02 1.20
C LYS A 23 7.56 -16.28 1.63
N ASP A 24 8.51 -16.17 0.70
CA ASP A 24 9.81 -15.52 0.82
C ASP A 24 9.76 -13.99 0.64
N LEU A 25 8.60 -13.40 0.30
CA LEU A 25 8.45 -11.95 0.23
C LEU A 25 8.74 -11.33 1.61
N PRO A 26 9.77 -10.47 1.76
CA PRO A 26 10.17 -9.97 3.06
C PRO A 26 9.11 -9.02 3.65
N GLY A 27 9.00 -8.99 4.97
CA GLY A 27 8.25 -7.94 5.66
C GLY A 27 8.92 -6.58 5.47
N GLY A 28 8.13 -5.54 5.29
CA GLY A 28 8.64 -4.18 5.11
C GLY A 28 7.68 -3.27 4.36
N VAL A 29 8.20 -2.13 3.94
CA VAL A 29 7.47 -1.10 3.21
C VAL A 29 7.89 -1.14 1.74
N TYR A 30 6.89 -1.09 0.88
CA TYR A 30 6.96 -1.13 -0.57
C TYR A 30 6.26 0.07 -1.17
N TYR A 31 6.52 0.33 -2.45
CA TYR A 31 5.82 1.35 -3.24
C TYR A 31 5.27 0.77 -4.54
N GLY A 32 4.30 1.46 -5.11
CA GLY A 32 3.65 0.99 -6.31
C GLY A 32 2.52 1.88 -6.81
N TRP A 33 1.72 1.30 -7.69
CA TRP A 33 0.50 1.90 -8.22
C TRP A 33 -0.73 1.22 -7.62
N ALA A 34 -1.76 2.01 -7.36
CA ALA A 34 -3.07 1.58 -6.88
C ALA A 34 -4.16 2.05 -7.83
N ASN A 35 -5.20 1.25 -7.96
CA ASN A 35 -6.44 1.61 -8.65
C ASN A 35 -7.63 1.14 -7.82
N VAL A 36 -8.59 2.05 -7.58
CA VAL A 36 -9.84 1.76 -6.86
C VAL A 36 -10.97 1.74 -7.89
N ASP A 37 -11.69 0.62 -8.01
CA ASP A 37 -12.85 0.42 -8.90
C ASP A 37 -12.67 0.93 -10.34
N ASN A 38 -11.52 0.65 -10.96
CA ASN A 38 -11.18 1.10 -12.33
C ASN A 38 -11.12 2.63 -12.48
N GLY A 39 -10.91 3.36 -11.38
CA GLY A 39 -10.79 4.81 -11.35
C GLY A 39 -9.42 5.33 -11.80
N GLU A 40 -8.99 6.45 -11.24
CA GLU A 40 -7.64 6.97 -11.49
C GLU A 40 -6.57 6.03 -10.91
N VAL A 41 -5.49 5.81 -11.65
CA VAL A 41 -4.30 5.13 -11.13
C VAL A 41 -3.47 6.10 -10.30
N LEU A 42 -3.31 5.79 -9.03
CA LEU A 42 -2.70 6.64 -8.00
C LEU A 42 -1.44 5.98 -7.43
N LYS A 43 -0.48 6.80 -6.99
CA LYS A 43 0.70 6.31 -6.29
C LYS A 43 0.30 5.73 -4.93
N MET A 44 1.01 4.72 -4.45
CA MET A 44 0.78 4.16 -3.12
C MET A 44 2.07 3.74 -2.42
N VAL A 45 1.98 3.61 -1.10
CA VAL A 45 2.89 2.81 -0.28
C VAL A 45 2.12 1.64 0.34
N LEU A 46 2.82 0.53 0.58
CA LEU A 46 2.25 -0.70 1.09
C LEU A 46 3.16 -1.29 2.15
N SER A 47 2.61 -1.62 3.32
CA SER A 47 3.34 -2.32 4.37
C SER A 47 2.92 -3.79 4.41
N ILE A 48 3.91 -4.67 4.55
CA ILE A 48 3.71 -6.09 4.80
C ILE A 48 4.35 -6.41 6.15
N GLY A 49 3.52 -6.80 7.11
CA GLY A 49 3.92 -7.10 8.48
C GLY A 49 3.50 -8.49 8.91
N TRP A 50 3.79 -8.85 10.15
CA TRP A 50 3.24 -10.02 10.81
C TRP A 50 2.09 -9.60 11.72
N ASN A 51 1.00 -10.36 11.72
CA ASN A 51 -0.16 -10.05 12.52
C ASN A 51 -0.02 -10.61 13.96
N PRO A 52 0.09 -9.75 14.99
CA PRO A 52 0.28 -10.20 16.38
C PRO A 52 -0.90 -11.01 16.93
N TYR A 53 -2.12 -10.73 16.46
CA TYR A 53 -3.35 -11.41 16.90
C TYR A 53 -3.38 -12.89 16.49
N TYR A 54 -2.65 -13.25 15.43
CA TYR A 54 -2.50 -14.64 14.96
C TYR A 54 -1.13 -15.22 15.36
N HIS A 55 -0.60 -14.82 16.52
CA HIS A 55 0.70 -15.28 17.02
C HIS A 55 1.85 -15.10 16.01
N ASN A 56 1.79 -14.06 15.18
CA ASN A 56 2.76 -13.80 14.09
C ASN A 56 2.92 -14.96 13.10
N THR A 57 1.89 -15.80 12.94
CA THR A 57 1.90 -16.90 11.96
C THR A 57 1.39 -16.47 10.59
N LYS A 58 0.69 -15.34 10.52
CA LYS A 58 0.10 -14.79 9.30
C LYS A 58 0.64 -13.39 9.02
N LYS A 59 0.90 -13.11 7.74
CA LYS A 59 1.25 -11.75 7.31
C LYS A 59 0.00 -10.87 7.31
N SER A 60 0.18 -9.57 7.47
CA SER A 60 -0.81 -8.53 7.17
C SER A 60 -0.29 -7.68 6.01
N MET A 61 -1.22 -7.09 5.25
CA MET A 61 -0.90 -6.17 4.15
C MET A 61 -1.81 -4.95 4.24
N GLU A 62 -1.20 -3.78 4.33
CA GLU A 62 -1.88 -2.50 4.44
C GLU A 62 -1.39 -1.53 3.36
N THR A 63 -2.31 -0.92 2.62
CA THR A 63 -1.96 0.06 1.57
C THR A 63 -2.41 1.45 1.96
N HIS A 64 -1.52 2.42 1.85
CA HIS A 64 -1.87 3.84 1.83
C HIS A 64 -1.78 4.37 0.40
N VAL A 65 -2.94 4.68 -0.19
CA VAL A 65 -3.01 5.36 -1.48
C VAL A 65 -2.71 6.85 -1.25
N ILE A 66 -1.73 7.38 -1.98
CA ILE A 66 -1.22 8.76 -1.82
C ILE A 66 -2.17 9.72 -2.55
N HIS A 67 -3.38 9.85 -1.98
CA HIS A 67 -4.45 10.68 -2.49
C HIS A 67 -5.44 11.01 -1.36
N THR A 68 -6.05 12.18 -1.43
CA THR A 68 -7.12 12.58 -0.50
C THR A 68 -8.48 12.23 -1.10
N PHE A 69 -9.07 11.13 -0.67
CA PHE A 69 -10.42 10.77 -1.05
C PHE A 69 -11.46 11.65 -0.35
N LYS A 70 -12.58 11.92 -1.02
CA LYS A 70 -13.72 12.65 -0.43
C LYS A 70 -14.53 11.79 0.54
N GLU A 71 -14.56 10.49 0.28
CA GLU A 71 -15.34 9.48 0.99
C GLU A 71 -14.49 8.22 1.15
N ASP A 72 -14.80 7.39 2.14
CA ASP A 72 -14.17 6.08 2.27
C ASP A 72 -14.63 5.14 1.15
N PHE A 73 -13.77 4.21 0.74
CA PHE A 73 -14.03 3.25 -0.36
C PHE A 73 -14.15 1.80 0.16
N TYR A 74 -14.76 1.61 1.33
CA TYR A 74 -15.02 0.26 1.85
C TYR A 74 -15.93 -0.53 0.91
N GLY A 75 -15.56 -1.79 0.63
CA GLY A 75 -16.28 -2.65 -0.31
C GLY A 75 -15.85 -2.47 -1.77
N SER A 76 -15.09 -1.41 -2.09
CA SER A 76 -14.46 -1.25 -3.39
C SER A 76 -13.34 -2.27 -3.61
N THR A 77 -13.08 -2.54 -4.89
CA THR A 77 -11.93 -3.33 -5.32
C THR A 77 -10.70 -2.43 -5.41
N LEU A 78 -9.70 -2.71 -4.57
CA LEU A 78 -8.37 -2.11 -4.65
C LEU A 78 -7.41 -3.05 -5.40
N LYS A 79 -6.95 -2.65 -6.58
CA LYS A 79 -5.88 -3.33 -7.33
C LYS A 79 -4.56 -2.63 -7.08
N VAL A 80 -3.49 -3.40 -6.91
CA VAL A 80 -2.17 -2.85 -6.64
C VAL A 80 -1.10 -3.53 -7.50
N ILE A 81 -0.17 -2.73 -8.03
CA ILE A 81 1.09 -3.21 -8.60
C ILE A 81 2.20 -2.76 -7.67
N MET A 82 2.86 -3.72 -7.00
CA MET A 82 4.01 -3.48 -6.15
C MET A 82 5.29 -3.50 -7.00
N LEU A 83 6.04 -2.38 -7.02
CA LEU A 83 7.18 -2.21 -7.92
C LEU A 83 8.54 -2.31 -7.22
N GLY A 84 8.61 -1.95 -5.95
CA GLY A 84 9.88 -1.99 -5.25
C GLY A 84 9.78 -1.84 -3.74
N TYR A 85 10.90 -2.16 -3.10
CA TYR A 85 11.09 -2.11 -1.66
C TYR A 85 11.69 -0.77 -1.23
N ILE A 86 11.21 -0.24 -0.10
CA ILE A 86 11.73 0.96 0.53
C ILE A 86 12.65 0.56 1.70
N ARG A 87 12.13 -0.23 2.65
CA ARG A 87 12.82 -0.52 3.91
C ARG A 87 12.18 -1.68 4.70
N PRO A 88 12.90 -2.27 5.66
CA PRO A 88 12.31 -3.25 6.58
C PRO A 88 11.30 -2.64 7.53
N MET A 89 10.53 -3.52 8.18
CA MET A 89 9.76 -3.17 9.37
C MET A 89 10.73 -2.70 10.45
N ARG A 90 10.37 -1.62 11.14
CA ARG A 90 11.15 -1.02 12.23
C ARG A 90 10.19 -0.65 13.35
N ASP A 91 10.65 -0.86 14.58
CA ASP A 91 9.98 -0.33 15.76
C ASP A 91 10.32 1.15 15.91
N PHE A 92 9.37 1.93 16.41
CA PHE A 92 9.53 3.36 16.65
C PHE A 92 9.39 3.65 18.13
N SER A 93 10.25 4.52 18.65
CA SER A 93 10.25 4.88 20.07
C SER A 93 9.21 5.95 20.40
N SER A 94 8.66 6.62 19.38
CA SER A 94 7.61 7.63 19.52
C SER A 94 6.67 7.68 18.30
N LEU A 95 5.52 8.32 18.50
CA LEU A 95 4.57 8.58 17.41
C LEU A 95 5.15 9.54 16.35
N ASP A 96 5.96 10.51 16.76
CA ASP A 96 6.58 11.47 15.84
C ASP A 96 7.59 10.78 14.92
N GLU A 97 8.42 9.88 15.45
CA GLU A 97 9.34 9.06 14.63
C GLU A 97 8.60 8.18 13.62
N LEU A 98 7.46 7.61 14.01
CA LEU A 98 6.61 6.83 13.11
C LEU A 98 6.06 7.72 11.99
N ILE A 99 5.53 8.89 12.32
CA ILE A 99 4.98 9.84 11.34
C ILE A 99 6.06 10.29 10.36
N ASP A 100 7.26 10.63 10.85
CA ASP A 100 8.39 11.05 10.03
C ASP A 100 8.83 9.94 9.07
N ALA A 101 8.91 8.71 9.57
CA ALA A 101 9.22 7.55 8.75
C ALA A 101 8.20 7.29 7.65
N ILE A 102 6.90 7.40 7.94
CA ILE A 102 5.86 7.22 6.91
C ILE A 102 5.91 8.35 5.88
N ASN A 103 6.14 9.59 6.32
CA ASN A 103 6.29 10.72 5.39
C ASN A 103 7.49 10.55 4.46
N ASP A 104 8.61 10.04 4.98
CA ASP A 104 9.79 9.69 4.19
C ASP A 104 9.48 8.56 3.19
N ASP A 105 8.79 7.51 3.62
CA ASP A 105 8.36 6.42 2.73
C ASP A 105 7.49 6.93 1.57
N ILE A 106 6.54 7.84 1.86
CA ILE A 106 5.68 8.47 0.86
C ILE A 106 6.50 9.33 -0.11
N GLN A 107 7.47 10.08 0.39
CA GLN A 107 8.32 10.93 -0.46
C GLN A 107 9.18 10.06 -1.39
N GLN A 108 9.83 9.03 -0.84
CA GLN A 108 10.59 8.08 -1.64
C GLN A 108 9.73 7.38 -2.69
N ALA A 109 8.51 6.98 -2.35
CA ALA A 109 7.57 6.38 -3.30
C ALA A 109 7.23 7.36 -4.43
N LYS A 110 6.95 8.62 -4.11
CA LYS A 110 6.68 9.66 -5.12
C LYS A 110 7.83 9.78 -6.11
N ASP A 111 9.05 9.93 -5.60
CA ASP A 111 10.24 10.16 -6.41
C ASP A 111 10.56 8.92 -7.28
N LYS A 112 10.52 7.73 -6.69
CA LYS A 112 10.76 6.48 -7.44
C LYS A 112 9.71 6.23 -8.51
N LEU A 113 8.43 6.54 -8.26
CA LEU A 113 7.35 6.32 -9.22
C LEU A 113 7.34 7.34 -10.38
N ASP A 114 8.05 8.47 -10.24
CA ASP A 114 8.26 9.42 -11.35
C ASP A 114 9.39 9.01 -12.29
N LEU A 115 10.22 8.03 -11.91
CA LEU A 115 11.22 7.46 -12.82
C LEU A 115 10.54 6.74 -14.00
N PRO A 116 11.01 6.93 -15.25
CA PRO A 116 10.33 6.40 -16.44
C PRO A 116 10.01 4.90 -16.38
N GLU A 117 10.92 4.09 -15.85
CA GLU A 117 10.78 2.63 -15.72
C GLU A 117 9.65 2.21 -14.78
N ASN A 118 9.32 3.04 -13.78
CA ASN A 118 8.24 2.80 -12.84
C ASN A 118 6.94 3.47 -13.32
N ALA A 119 7.04 4.65 -13.92
CA ALA A 119 5.92 5.42 -14.44
C ALA A 119 5.16 4.67 -15.53
N SER A 120 5.84 3.87 -16.36
CA SER A 120 5.21 3.08 -17.42
C SER A 120 4.17 2.08 -16.89
N TYR A 121 4.32 1.59 -15.66
CA TYR A 121 3.37 0.65 -15.04
C TYR A 121 2.03 1.28 -14.68
N LYS A 122 1.92 2.62 -14.68
CA LYS A 122 0.64 3.32 -14.52
C LYS A 122 -0.39 2.91 -15.59
N GLN A 123 0.10 2.47 -16.76
CA GLN A 123 -0.73 2.04 -17.90
C GLN A 123 -0.88 0.52 -17.99
N ASN A 124 -0.43 -0.24 -16.98
CA ASN A 124 -0.50 -1.70 -17.04
C ASN A 124 -1.96 -2.18 -17.02
N ASN A 125 -2.31 -3.05 -17.98
CA ASN A 125 -3.68 -3.55 -18.18
C ASN A 125 -4.29 -4.19 -16.92
N PHE A 126 -3.48 -4.82 -16.06
CA PHE A 126 -3.94 -5.41 -14.80
C PHE A 126 -4.75 -4.43 -13.93
N LEU A 127 -4.39 -3.14 -13.95
CA LEU A 127 -5.08 -2.12 -13.17
C LEU A 127 -6.51 -1.84 -13.69
N PHE A 128 -6.81 -2.20 -14.93
CA PHE A 128 -8.08 -1.93 -15.60
C PHE A 128 -8.89 -3.20 -15.92
N ASP A 129 -8.25 -4.36 -15.91
CA ASP A 129 -8.91 -5.64 -16.20
C ASP A 129 -10.00 -5.97 -15.16
N GLU A 130 -11.11 -6.53 -15.63
CA GLU A 130 -12.16 -7.03 -14.73
C GLU A 130 -11.63 -8.19 -13.88
N ILE A 131 -11.91 -8.13 -12.57
CA ILE A 131 -11.63 -9.27 -11.70
C ILE A 131 -12.67 -10.34 -12.01
N LYS A 132 -12.23 -11.44 -12.61
CA LYS A 132 -13.04 -12.64 -12.70
C LYS A 132 -13.00 -13.30 -11.34
N GLU A 133 -14.14 -13.39 -10.66
CA GLU A 133 -14.24 -14.27 -9.51
C GLU A 133 -14.06 -15.71 -10.00
N ASP A 134 -13.13 -16.44 -9.38
CA ASP A 134 -13.02 -17.88 -9.57
C ASP A 134 -14.33 -18.51 -9.07
N VAL A 135 -15.16 -18.97 -10.01
CA VAL A 135 -16.39 -19.76 -9.76
C VAL A 135 -16.01 -21.15 -9.27
#